data_AF-A0AAD3GZS6-F1
#
_entry.id   AF-A0AAD3GZS6-F1
#
_cell.length_a   1.000
_cell.length_b   1.000
_cell.length_c   1.000
_cell.angle_alpha   90.00
_cell.angle_beta   90.00
_cell.angle_gamma   90.00
#
_symmetry.space_group_name_H-M   'P 1'
#
loop_
_entity.id
_entity.type
_entity.pdbx_description
1 polymer ?
#
loop_
_entity_poly.entity_id
_entity_poly.type
_entity_poly.pdbx_seq_one_letter_code
_entity_poly.pdbx_strand_id
1 'polypeptide(L)'
;MLIRNLSLILSLISISSTSAFTPSSSPALTLKTTQNALTSTLKVSPSDAASELLYQEQENILINRGIFEQELISNNVSELQPTKVKVRGAGSAGGFSSKSTKKSKGITQPEGKVYSQHLKEQGVVRIDNILKASTAKKLRKYVYELREISTKEVEDENNSITSLDRFANVLLKTNRCDLTLPLGQANTDALIDALAEAILDSPVGSTIAATFGEDAVLHELSTLISDKGSQRQNVHPDTPYLEHHPDPVLYTCFIALQDVELDMGPTTWYPNTHTKEAHEVFKAGGEGKDDLLANTPAVLGTLKKGSCAIFDSRCLHCGTSNQSAKDMSRALFYFSFKCPKVGNPGNPASIRREIGGAMLSLKDIANDLESRRKKNGLPLLDQIGKRLK
;
A
#
# COMPACT_ATOMS: atom_id res chain seq x y z
N MET A 1 16.83 18.03 29.85
CA MET A 1 18.05 17.39 29.30
C MET A 1 17.83 15.87 29.12
N LEU A 2 16.73 15.50 28.45
CA LEU A 2 16.28 14.11 28.29
C LEU A 2 15.48 13.91 26.97
N ILE A 3 15.82 14.66 25.91
CA ILE A 3 15.08 14.66 24.62
C ILE A 3 16.00 14.29 23.43
N ARG A 4 17.25 13.86 23.67
CA ARG A 4 18.22 13.61 22.56
C ARG A 4 18.32 12.18 22.03
N ASN A 5 17.55 11.21 22.53
CA ASN A 5 17.73 9.79 22.16
C ASN A 5 16.62 9.15 21.31
N LEU A 6 15.58 9.88 20.88
CA LEU A 6 14.52 9.27 20.04
C LEU A 6 14.90 9.06 18.56
N SER A 7 15.96 9.70 18.05
CA SER A 7 16.32 9.60 16.63
C SER A 7 17.01 8.29 16.24
N LEU A 8 17.44 7.46 17.20
CA LEU A 8 18.21 6.24 16.91
C LEU A 8 17.36 4.96 16.74
N ILE A 9 16.11 4.94 17.20
CA ILE A 9 15.31 3.70 17.28
C ILE A 9 14.57 3.39 15.96
N LEU A 10 14.34 4.38 15.09
CA LEU A 10 13.71 4.16 13.78
C LEU A 10 14.65 3.55 12.72
N SER A 11 15.96 3.47 12.97
CA SER A 11 16.95 2.89 12.04
C SER A 11 17.24 1.40 12.28
N LEU A 12 16.63 0.75 13.28
CA LEU A 12 16.97 -0.61 13.70
C LEU A 12 16.12 -1.74 13.10
N ILE A 13 15.18 -1.45 12.19
CA ILE A 13 14.35 -2.48 11.53
C ILE A 13 15.08 -3.17 10.34
N SER A 14 16.36 -2.88 10.07
CA SER A 14 17.08 -3.51 8.95
C SER A 14 18.53 -3.91 9.24
N ILE A 15 18.74 -4.76 10.25
CA ILE A 15 19.99 -5.55 10.37
C ILE A 15 19.63 -7.02 10.57
N SER A 16 19.60 -7.77 9.47
CA SER A 16 19.70 -9.24 9.50
C SER A 16 21.17 -9.59 9.74
N SER A 17 21.52 -9.91 10.98
CA SER A 17 22.85 -10.41 11.34
C SER A 17 22.99 -11.88 10.92
N THR A 18 23.65 -12.13 9.80
CA THR A 18 24.29 -13.42 9.52
C THR A 18 25.69 -13.42 10.10
N SER A 19 25.91 -14.17 11.17
CA SER A 19 27.25 -14.64 11.54
C SER A 19 27.16 -16.06 12.07
N ALA A 20 27.74 -16.98 11.29
CA ALA A 20 27.94 -18.37 11.65
C ALA A 20 28.81 -18.47 12.91
N PHE A 21 28.36 -19.26 13.88
CA PHE A 21 29.18 -19.68 15.01
C PHE A 21 29.25 -21.21 15.03
N THR A 22 30.46 -21.74 14.87
CA THR A 22 30.79 -23.15 15.02
C THR A 22 30.84 -23.53 16.50
N PRO A 23 30.35 -24.71 16.92
CA PRO A 23 30.35 -25.10 18.33
C PRO A 23 31.67 -25.78 18.72
N SER A 24 32.28 -25.35 19.83
CA SER A 24 33.31 -26.11 20.54
C SER A 24 32.73 -26.77 21.78
N SER A 25 32.97 -28.07 21.88
CA SER A 25 32.55 -29.02 22.91
C SER A 25 33.20 -28.81 24.29
N SER A 26 32.43 -29.06 25.36
CA SER A 26 32.75 -29.86 26.60
C SER A 26 32.07 -29.27 27.87
N PRO A 27 31.92 -30.04 28.97
CA PRO A 27 31.10 -31.22 29.11
C PRO A 27 30.05 -31.06 30.25
N ALA A 28 29.17 -32.06 30.31
CA ALA A 28 28.00 -32.18 31.18
C ALA A 28 28.29 -32.11 32.68
N LEU A 29 27.36 -31.48 33.41
CA LEU A 29 27.22 -31.63 34.86
C LEU A 29 25.78 -32.07 35.17
N THR A 30 25.67 -33.33 35.54
CA THR A 30 24.43 -34.04 35.86
C THR A 30 23.99 -33.70 37.29
N LEU A 31 22.80 -33.13 37.44
CA LEU A 31 22.11 -33.03 38.74
C LEU A 31 20.73 -33.69 38.61
N LYS A 32 20.61 -34.86 39.24
CA LYS A 32 19.33 -35.53 39.47
C LYS A 32 18.60 -34.81 40.59
N THR A 33 17.35 -34.43 40.38
CA THR A 33 16.39 -34.33 41.48
C THR A 33 14.99 -34.67 41.00
N THR A 34 14.34 -35.47 41.84
CA THR A 34 13.10 -36.21 41.66
C THR A 34 11.86 -35.32 41.62
N GLN A 35 10.85 -35.80 40.90
CA GLN A 35 9.51 -35.23 40.73
C GLN A 35 8.79 -34.91 42.05
N ASN A 36 7.96 -33.86 42.03
CA ASN A 36 6.61 -33.92 42.56
C ASN A 36 5.69 -32.94 41.83
N ALA A 37 4.49 -33.43 41.51
CA ALA A 37 3.43 -32.75 40.79
C ALA A 37 2.66 -31.77 41.69
N LEU A 38 2.23 -30.63 41.14
CA LEU A 38 0.86 -30.09 41.17
C LEU A 38 0.84 -28.61 40.78
N THR A 39 -0.25 -28.22 40.11
CA THR A 39 -0.71 -26.87 39.71
C THR A 39 -0.09 -26.26 38.46
N SER A 40 -0.79 -26.46 37.33
CA SER A 40 -0.69 -25.64 36.13
C SER A 40 -1.16 -24.22 36.44
N THR A 41 -0.21 -23.32 36.66
CA THR A 41 -0.44 -21.89 36.51
C THR A 41 0.38 -21.50 35.29
N LEU A 42 -0.29 -20.97 34.26
CA LEU A 42 0.31 -20.44 33.04
C LEU A 42 1.48 -19.53 33.42
N LYS A 43 2.71 -20.04 33.27
CA LYS A 43 3.93 -19.24 33.32
C LYS A 43 4.02 -18.53 31.98
N VAL A 44 3.36 -17.37 31.86
CA VAL A 44 3.83 -16.36 30.91
C VAL A 44 5.23 -16.01 31.39
N SER A 45 6.23 -16.23 30.54
CA SER A 45 7.59 -15.91 30.94
C SER A 45 7.69 -14.39 31.18
N PRO A 46 8.39 -13.92 32.22
CA PRO A 46 8.52 -12.48 32.47
C PRO A 46 9.08 -11.68 31.27
N SER A 47 9.79 -12.34 30.35
CA SER A 47 10.27 -11.76 29.09
C SER A 47 9.16 -11.44 28.10
N ASP A 48 8.08 -12.23 28.07
CA ASP A 48 6.97 -12.03 27.12
C ASP A 48 6.10 -10.84 27.56
N ALA A 49 5.88 -10.69 28.86
CA ALA A 49 5.12 -9.57 29.41
C ALA A 49 5.83 -8.22 29.24
N ALA A 50 7.16 -8.18 29.44
CA ALA A 50 7.95 -6.97 29.22
C ALA A 50 8.00 -6.57 27.74
N SER A 51 8.13 -7.56 26.84
CA SER A 51 8.10 -7.35 25.39
C SER A 51 6.76 -6.76 24.95
N GLU A 52 5.64 -7.33 25.41
CA GLU A 52 4.30 -6.86 25.10
C GLU A 52 4.05 -5.42 25.59
N LEU A 53 4.50 -5.08 26.81
CA LEU A 53 4.41 -3.72 27.34
C LEU A 53 5.20 -2.71 26.50
N LEU A 54 6.40 -3.08 26.02
CA LEU A 54 7.21 -2.22 25.15
C LEU A 54 6.52 -1.98 23.79
N TYR A 55 5.89 -3.00 23.21
CA TYR A 55 5.12 -2.85 21.99
C TYR A 55 3.92 -1.92 22.19
N GLN A 56 3.18 -2.08 23.29
CA GLN A 56 2.04 -1.22 23.62
C GLN A 56 2.49 0.23 23.85
N GLU A 57 3.60 0.45 24.55
CA GLU A 57 4.15 1.80 24.75
C GLU A 57 4.60 2.43 23.42
N GLN A 58 5.27 1.66 22.56
CA GLN A 58 5.66 2.12 21.23
C GLN A 58 4.44 2.48 20.38
N GLU A 59 3.39 1.65 20.38
CA GLU A 59 2.15 1.94 19.68
C GLU A 59 1.48 3.20 20.23
N ASN A 60 1.41 3.36 21.55
CA ASN A 60 0.87 4.56 22.21
C ASN A 60 1.65 5.84 21.83
N ILE A 61 2.97 5.78 21.75
CA ILE A 61 3.80 6.91 21.30
C ILE A 61 3.46 7.27 19.84
N LEU A 62 3.31 6.27 18.97
CA LEU A 62 2.91 6.49 17.59
C LEU A 62 1.51 7.13 17.55
N ILE A 63 0.53 6.59 18.27
CA ILE A 63 -0.83 7.15 18.33
C ILE A 63 -0.83 8.60 18.76
N ASN A 64 -0.15 8.92 19.86
CA ASN A 64 -0.08 10.28 20.40
C ASN A 64 0.60 11.23 19.41
N ARG A 65 1.63 10.75 18.70
CA ARG A 65 2.28 11.54 17.65
C ARG A 65 1.33 11.79 16.47
N GLY A 66 0.54 10.81 16.06
CA GLY A 66 -0.45 10.97 15.00
C GLY A 66 -1.55 11.97 15.37
N ILE A 67 -2.00 11.98 16.63
CA ILE A 67 -2.94 12.97 17.17
C ILE A 67 -2.34 14.37 17.14
N PHE A 68 -1.11 14.54 17.64
CA PHE A 68 -0.42 15.83 17.60
C PHE A 68 -0.24 16.35 16.16
N GLU A 69 0.17 15.49 15.22
CA GLU A 69 0.30 15.87 13.81
C GLU A 69 -1.05 16.25 13.19
N GLN A 70 -2.17 15.70 13.66
CA GLN A 70 -3.51 16.12 13.21
C GLN A 70 -3.81 17.57 13.59
N GLU A 71 -3.40 17.99 14.78
CA GLU A 71 -3.61 19.36 15.27
C GLU A 71 -2.85 20.37 14.41
N LEU A 72 -1.60 20.05 14.03
CA LEU A 72 -0.77 20.88 13.15
C LEU A 72 -1.43 21.15 11.78
N ILE A 73 -2.13 20.15 11.25
CA ILE A 73 -2.69 20.17 9.90
C ILE A 73 -4.00 20.94 9.81
N SER A 74 -4.77 20.97 10.91
CA SER A 74 -6.21 21.30 10.94
C SER A 74 -6.63 22.61 10.25
N ASN A 75 -5.70 23.55 10.03
CA ASN A 75 -5.97 24.86 9.42
C ASN A 75 -5.62 24.97 7.93
N ASN A 76 -4.98 23.97 7.31
CA ASN A 76 -4.47 24.08 5.94
C ASN A 76 -4.74 22.82 5.09
N VAL A 77 -5.99 22.36 5.12
CA VAL A 77 -6.43 21.15 4.41
C VAL A 77 -7.50 21.47 3.39
N SER A 78 -7.34 20.93 2.18
CA SER A 78 -8.36 20.95 1.13
C SER A 78 -8.68 19.55 0.62
N GLU A 79 -9.75 19.39 -0.15
CA GLU A 79 -10.02 18.12 -0.83
C GLU A 79 -9.08 17.95 -2.04
N LEU A 80 -8.54 16.74 -2.22
CA LEU A 80 -7.80 16.37 -3.43
C LEU A 80 -8.75 16.41 -4.64
N GLN A 81 -8.57 17.43 -5.47
CA GLN A 81 -9.39 17.66 -6.66
C GLN A 81 -8.94 16.75 -7.83
N PRO A 82 -9.87 16.29 -8.69
CA PRO A 82 -9.52 15.58 -9.91
C PRO A 82 -8.60 16.43 -10.80
N THR A 83 -7.50 15.83 -11.28
CA THR A 83 -6.54 16.53 -12.13
C THR A 83 -7.17 16.80 -13.51
N LYS A 84 -7.24 18.08 -13.89
CA LYS A 84 -7.84 18.51 -15.16
C LYS A 84 -6.87 18.30 -16.31
N VAL A 85 -7.08 17.27 -17.11
CA VAL A 85 -6.27 16.99 -18.30
C VAL A 85 -6.91 17.59 -19.55
N LYS A 86 -6.18 18.48 -20.24
CA LYS A 86 -6.54 19.00 -21.56
C LYS A 86 -5.64 18.36 -22.62
N VAL A 87 -6.12 17.34 -23.32
CA VAL A 87 -5.38 16.77 -24.46
C VAL A 87 -5.68 17.60 -25.71
N ARG A 88 -4.70 18.39 -26.18
CA ARG A 88 -4.80 19.08 -27.47
C ARG A 88 -4.89 18.02 -28.58
N GLY A 89 -5.97 18.04 -29.37
CA GLY A 89 -6.16 17.15 -30.52
C GLY A 89 -7.30 16.13 -30.40
N ALA A 90 -7.90 15.95 -29.22
CA ALA A 90 -9.17 15.24 -29.07
C ALA A 90 -10.34 16.19 -29.39
N GLY A 91 -10.31 16.78 -30.58
CA GLY A 91 -11.40 17.62 -31.08
C GLY A 91 -12.65 16.77 -31.29
N SER A 92 -13.74 17.17 -30.64
CA SER A 92 -15.11 16.78 -30.98
C SER A 92 -15.38 17.12 -32.44
N ALA A 93 -15.10 16.20 -33.36
CA ALA A 93 -15.69 16.22 -34.69
C ALA A 93 -17.13 15.73 -34.55
N GLY A 94 -18.06 16.68 -34.39
CA GLY A 94 -19.49 16.41 -34.50
C GLY A 94 -19.80 15.88 -35.90
N GLY A 95 -20.28 14.64 -35.98
CA GLY A 95 -20.63 14.01 -37.26
C GLY A 95 -21.18 12.60 -37.08
N PHE A 96 -22.51 12.50 -37.05
CA PHE A 96 -23.37 11.34 -37.34
C PHE A 96 -22.89 9.91 -37.04
N SER A 97 -23.61 9.27 -36.11
CA SER A 97 -24.10 7.89 -36.17
C SER A 97 -23.21 6.87 -36.89
N SER A 98 -22.24 6.31 -36.15
CA SER A 98 -21.84 4.93 -36.37
C SER A 98 -21.60 4.27 -35.02
N LYS A 99 -22.10 3.04 -34.86
CA LYS A 99 -21.83 2.18 -33.70
C LYS A 99 -20.32 1.94 -33.63
N SER A 100 -19.59 2.79 -32.92
CA SER A 100 -18.17 2.61 -32.68
C SER A 100 -18.00 1.50 -31.65
N THR A 101 -17.59 0.33 -32.12
CA THR A 101 -17.01 -0.70 -31.27
C THR A 101 -15.86 -0.05 -30.48
N LYS A 102 -16.00 0.13 -29.16
CA LYS A 102 -14.95 0.68 -28.29
C LYS A 102 -13.70 -0.19 -28.44
N LYS A 103 -12.74 0.25 -29.24
CA LYS A 103 -11.42 -0.37 -29.34
C LYS A 103 -10.74 -0.20 -27.97
N SER A 104 -10.23 -1.27 -27.37
CA SER A 104 -9.49 -1.20 -26.10
C SER A 104 -8.29 -0.27 -26.28
N LYS A 105 -8.11 0.70 -25.39
CA LYS A 105 -7.11 1.75 -25.57
C LYS A 105 -5.66 1.31 -25.24
N GLY A 106 -5.45 0.11 -24.71
CA GLY A 106 -4.11 -0.40 -24.38
C GLY A 106 -3.38 0.50 -23.37
N ILE A 107 -2.08 0.26 -23.18
CA ILE A 107 -1.23 1.03 -22.26
C ILE A 107 -0.85 2.41 -22.82
N THR A 108 -1.15 2.71 -24.09
CA THR A 108 -0.73 3.95 -24.76
C THR A 108 -1.86 4.97 -24.84
N GLN A 109 -2.13 5.65 -23.73
CA GLN A 109 -3.11 6.75 -23.67
C GLN A 109 -2.39 8.11 -23.61
N PRO A 110 -2.75 9.09 -24.46
CA PRO A 110 -2.13 10.42 -24.46
C PRO A 110 -2.19 11.15 -23.10
N GLU A 111 -3.27 10.93 -22.37
CA GLU A 111 -3.51 11.49 -21.04
C GLU A 111 -2.43 11.07 -20.03
N GLY A 112 -1.85 9.87 -20.17
CA GLY A 112 -0.86 9.32 -19.24
C GLY A 112 0.38 10.20 -19.07
N LYS A 113 0.85 10.82 -20.16
CA LYS A 113 1.98 11.76 -20.10
C LYS A 113 1.65 13.00 -19.28
N VAL A 114 0.41 13.49 -19.37
CA VAL A 114 -0.03 14.67 -18.62
C VAL A 114 -0.13 14.35 -17.14
N TYR A 115 -0.73 13.20 -16.78
CA TYR A 115 -0.77 12.76 -15.38
C TYR A 115 0.62 12.49 -14.81
N SER A 116 1.53 11.88 -15.59
CA SER A 116 2.93 11.65 -15.18
C SER A 116 3.65 12.98 -14.88
N GLN A 117 3.42 14.01 -15.69
CA GLN A 117 3.99 15.33 -15.42
C GLN A 117 3.44 15.96 -14.13
N HIS A 118 2.12 15.88 -13.91
CA HIS A 118 1.52 16.37 -12.67
C HIS A 118 2.01 15.59 -11.44
N LEU A 119 2.26 14.28 -11.57
CA LEU A 119 2.86 13.47 -10.50
C LEU A 119 4.28 13.92 -10.18
N LYS A 120 5.10 14.21 -11.19
CA LYS A 120 6.47 14.73 -10.97
C LYS A 120 6.47 16.07 -10.25
N GLU A 121 5.49 16.92 -10.56
CA GLU A 121 5.35 18.23 -9.94
C GLU A 121 4.78 18.12 -8.53
N GLN A 122 3.62 17.49 -8.37
CA GLN A 122 2.83 17.54 -7.13
C GLN A 122 3.03 16.33 -6.22
N GLY A 123 3.61 15.23 -6.69
CA GLY A 123 3.75 13.99 -5.92
C GLY A 123 2.46 13.17 -5.77
N VAL A 124 1.28 13.73 -6.08
CA VAL A 124 -0.01 13.04 -6.03
C VAL A 124 -0.99 13.62 -7.08
N VAL A 125 -1.81 12.76 -7.67
CA VAL A 125 -2.90 13.14 -8.59
C VAL A 125 -4.15 12.30 -8.33
N ARG A 126 -5.32 12.84 -8.66
CA ARG A 126 -6.60 12.11 -8.63
C ARG A 126 -7.16 11.91 -10.03
N ILE A 127 -7.60 10.69 -10.31
CA ILE A 127 -8.28 10.28 -11.55
C ILE A 127 -9.62 9.66 -11.17
N ASP A 128 -10.72 10.28 -11.59
CA ASP A 128 -12.06 9.78 -11.31
C ASP A 128 -12.47 8.65 -12.26
N ASN A 129 -13.34 7.77 -11.77
CA ASN A 129 -14.03 6.74 -12.56
C ASN A 129 -13.10 5.77 -13.32
N ILE A 130 -11.95 5.42 -12.73
CA ILE A 130 -11.05 4.42 -13.33
C ILE A 130 -11.64 3.00 -13.25
N LEU A 131 -12.49 2.72 -12.25
CA LEU A 131 -13.29 1.52 -12.16
C LEU A 131 -14.77 1.86 -12.34
N LYS A 132 -15.49 0.98 -13.04
CA LYS A 132 -16.95 1.00 -13.03
C LYS A 132 -17.45 0.75 -11.61
N ALA A 133 -18.54 1.40 -11.24
CA ALA A 133 -19.16 1.21 -9.92
C ALA A 133 -19.52 -0.26 -9.61
N SER A 134 -19.89 -1.04 -10.64
CA SER A 134 -20.15 -2.49 -10.53
C SER A 134 -18.88 -3.28 -10.24
N THR A 135 -17.77 -2.93 -10.87
CA THR A 135 -16.46 -3.59 -10.71
C THR A 135 -15.92 -3.32 -9.31
N ALA A 136 -15.94 -2.04 -8.87
CA ALA A 136 -15.58 -1.67 -7.50
C ALA A 136 -16.44 -2.40 -6.45
N LYS A 137 -17.76 -2.52 -6.66
CA LYS A 137 -18.67 -3.26 -5.76
C LYS A 137 -18.33 -4.75 -5.69
N LYS A 138 -18.10 -5.40 -6.84
CA LYS A 138 -17.73 -6.83 -6.90
C LYS A 138 -16.38 -7.07 -6.22
N LEU A 139 -15.38 -6.22 -6.49
CA LEU A 139 -14.08 -6.31 -5.87
C LEU A 139 -14.18 -6.10 -4.36
N ARG A 140 -14.96 -5.13 -3.88
CA ARG A 140 -15.21 -4.92 -2.44
C ARG A 140 -15.77 -6.15 -1.76
N LYS A 141 -16.76 -6.80 -2.38
CA LYS A 141 -17.33 -8.04 -1.85
C LYS A 141 -16.26 -9.14 -1.78
N TYR A 142 -15.52 -9.34 -2.86
CA TYR A 142 -14.45 -10.32 -2.94
C TYR A 142 -13.37 -10.11 -1.86
N VAL A 143 -12.90 -8.88 -1.62
CA VAL A 143 -11.84 -8.63 -0.63
C VAL A 143 -12.30 -8.86 0.81
N TYR A 144 -13.58 -8.63 1.13
CA TYR A 144 -14.11 -8.95 2.46
C TYR A 144 -14.27 -10.46 2.66
N GLU A 145 -14.78 -11.18 1.65
CA GLU A 145 -14.82 -12.66 1.69
C GLU A 145 -13.40 -13.24 1.82
N LEU A 146 -12.44 -12.70 1.07
CA LEU A 146 -11.03 -13.11 1.13
C LEU A 146 -10.42 -12.79 2.49
N ARG A 147 -10.75 -11.65 3.11
CA ARG A 147 -10.29 -11.31 4.46
C ARG A 147 -10.75 -12.35 5.47
N GLU A 148 -12.03 -12.72 5.46
CA GLU A 148 -12.59 -13.73 6.37
C GLU A 148 -11.90 -15.09 6.20
N ILE A 149 -11.69 -15.52 4.95
CA ILE A 149 -10.97 -16.76 4.65
C ILE A 149 -9.52 -16.67 5.15
N SER A 150 -8.83 -15.57 4.85
CA SER A 150 -7.42 -15.37 5.21
C SER A 150 -7.22 -15.32 6.72
N THR A 151 -8.14 -14.71 7.46
CA THR A 151 -8.11 -14.73 8.93
C THR A 151 -8.23 -16.15 9.47
N LYS A 152 -9.20 -16.93 8.98
CA LYS A 152 -9.35 -18.35 9.39
C LYS A 152 -8.13 -19.19 9.04
N GLU A 153 -7.53 -18.98 7.86
CA GLU A 153 -6.32 -19.70 7.45
C GLU A 153 -5.12 -19.42 8.36
N VAL A 154 -5.00 -18.19 8.87
CA VAL A 154 -3.92 -17.78 9.79
C VAL A 154 -4.18 -18.23 11.23
N GLU A 155 -5.45 -18.33 11.63
CA GLU A 155 -5.85 -18.79 12.97
C GLU A 155 -5.85 -20.32 13.12
N ASP A 156 -5.91 -21.07 12.02
CA ASP A 156 -5.86 -22.54 12.04
C ASP A 156 -4.44 -23.02 12.33
N GLU A 157 -4.21 -23.47 13.57
CA GLU A 157 -2.93 -24.01 14.05
C GLU A 157 -2.45 -25.26 13.26
N ASN A 158 -3.34 -25.92 12.51
CA ASN A 158 -2.96 -27.06 11.66
C ASN A 158 -2.40 -26.64 10.30
N ASN A 159 -2.47 -25.35 9.97
CA ASN A 159 -1.98 -24.80 8.72
C ASN A 159 -0.60 -24.16 8.89
N SER A 160 0.22 -24.20 7.84
CA SER A 160 1.54 -23.54 7.82
C SER A 160 1.47 -22.08 7.38
N ILE A 161 0.27 -21.55 7.13
CA ILE A 161 0.04 -20.18 6.67
C ILE A 161 0.22 -19.21 7.84
N THR A 162 1.18 -18.33 7.72
CA THR A 162 1.45 -17.27 8.70
C THR A 162 0.66 -16.00 8.38
N SER A 163 0.55 -15.11 9.36
CA SER A 163 -0.04 -13.78 9.15
C SER A 163 0.58 -13.04 7.96
N LEU A 164 1.91 -13.11 7.79
CA LEU A 164 2.63 -12.44 6.70
C LEU A 164 2.35 -13.04 5.31
N ASP A 165 1.82 -14.25 5.23
CA ASP A 165 1.42 -14.87 3.96
C ASP A 165 0.07 -14.33 3.44
N ARG A 166 -0.65 -13.55 4.26
CA ARG A 166 -1.98 -13.00 3.96
C ARG A 166 -2.10 -11.51 4.22
N PHE A 167 -1.39 -11.00 5.21
CA PHE A 167 -1.47 -9.63 5.68
C PHE A 167 -0.07 -9.00 5.68
N ALA A 168 0.11 -7.96 4.88
CA ALA A 168 1.33 -7.18 4.89
C ALA A 168 1.45 -6.38 6.21
N ASN A 169 2.66 -5.93 6.51
CA ASN A 169 2.90 -5.11 7.69
C ASN A 169 2.39 -3.69 7.47
N VAL A 170 1.36 -3.31 8.23
CA VAL A 170 0.83 -1.95 8.26
C VAL A 170 1.10 -1.27 9.60
N LEU A 171 1.33 0.04 9.58
CA LEU A 171 1.43 0.86 10.79
C LEU A 171 0.06 0.96 11.49
N LEU A 172 0.06 0.80 12.82
CA LEU A 172 -1.11 0.82 13.71
C LEU A 172 -2.19 -0.19 13.28
N LYS A 173 -1.95 -1.47 13.61
CA LYS A 173 -2.74 -2.62 13.16
C LYS A 173 -4.10 -2.75 13.85
N THR A 174 -4.31 -2.04 14.95
CA THR A 174 -5.59 -2.06 15.66
C THR A 174 -6.73 -1.60 14.72
N ASN A 175 -7.71 -2.48 14.47
CA ASN A 175 -8.82 -2.27 13.53
C ASN A 175 -8.37 -1.97 12.09
N ARG A 176 -7.18 -2.42 11.68
CA ARG A 176 -6.61 -2.15 10.37
C ARG A 176 -5.85 -3.36 9.86
N CYS A 177 -6.06 -3.71 8.59
CA CYS A 177 -5.25 -4.72 7.94
C CYS A 177 -4.88 -4.31 6.52
N ASP A 178 -3.79 -4.89 6.03
CA ASP A 178 -3.34 -4.75 4.66
C ASP A 178 -3.35 -6.14 4.01
N LEU A 179 -4.45 -6.47 3.32
CA LEU A 179 -4.72 -7.81 2.80
C LEU A 179 -4.04 -8.00 1.45
N THR A 180 -3.08 -8.92 1.36
CA THR A 180 -2.41 -9.25 0.09
C THR A 180 -3.30 -10.09 -0.81
N LEU A 181 -3.44 -9.67 -2.07
CA LEU A 181 -4.37 -10.29 -3.00
C LEU A 181 -3.69 -11.37 -3.83
N PRO A 182 -4.34 -12.54 -4.03
CA PRO A 182 -3.85 -13.55 -4.94
C PRO A 182 -4.08 -13.13 -6.39
N LEU A 183 -3.18 -13.54 -7.27
CA LEU A 183 -3.29 -13.32 -8.71
C LEU A 183 -3.04 -14.65 -9.44
N GLY A 184 -3.85 -14.93 -10.46
CA GLY A 184 -3.76 -16.21 -11.21
C GLY A 184 -4.39 -17.41 -10.52
N GLN A 185 -5.11 -17.21 -9.42
CA GLN A 185 -5.87 -18.27 -8.73
C GLN A 185 -7.34 -18.28 -9.15
N ALA A 186 -8.05 -19.38 -8.87
CA ALA A 186 -9.48 -19.47 -9.09
C ALA A 186 -10.23 -18.34 -8.33
N ASN A 187 -11.38 -17.92 -8.85
CA ASN A 187 -12.23 -16.88 -8.26
C ASN A 187 -11.60 -15.47 -8.15
N THR A 188 -10.56 -15.16 -8.92
CA THR A 188 -9.93 -13.83 -8.98
C THR A 188 -10.56 -12.89 -10.02
N ASP A 189 -11.70 -13.27 -10.62
CA ASP A 189 -12.32 -12.52 -11.72
C ASP A 189 -12.58 -11.05 -11.39
N ALA A 190 -13.05 -10.74 -10.16
CA ALA A 190 -13.30 -9.37 -9.73
C ALA A 190 -12.01 -8.52 -9.67
N LEU A 191 -10.89 -9.11 -9.24
CA LEU A 191 -9.58 -8.47 -9.22
C LEU A 191 -9.06 -8.26 -10.64
N ILE A 192 -9.17 -9.28 -11.48
CA ILE A 192 -8.71 -9.22 -12.87
C ILE A 192 -9.49 -8.17 -13.67
N ASP A 193 -10.81 -8.10 -13.49
CA ASP A 193 -11.65 -7.07 -14.12
C ASP A 193 -11.25 -5.66 -13.64
N ALA A 194 -10.95 -5.49 -12.36
CA ALA A 194 -10.49 -4.22 -11.81
C ALA A 194 -9.12 -3.80 -12.35
N LEU A 195 -8.15 -4.73 -12.41
CA LEU A 195 -6.84 -4.48 -13.02
C LEU A 195 -6.97 -4.13 -14.51
N ALA A 196 -7.85 -4.81 -15.25
CA ALA A 196 -8.10 -4.49 -16.66
C ALA A 196 -8.67 -3.08 -16.84
N GLU A 197 -9.66 -2.69 -16.02
CA GLU A 197 -10.23 -1.34 -16.09
C GLU A 197 -9.20 -0.27 -15.71
N ALA A 198 -8.45 -0.47 -14.63
CA ALA A 198 -7.43 0.47 -14.20
C ALA A 198 -6.28 0.59 -15.23
N ILE A 199 -5.68 -0.53 -15.65
CA ILE A 199 -4.46 -0.52 -16.48
C ILE A 199 -4.75 -0.24 -17.95
N LEU A 200 -5.80 -0.85 -18.53
CA LEU A 200 -6.06 -0.82 -19.98
C LEU A 200 -7.12 0.20 -20.40
N ASP A 201 -8.13 0.46 -19.56
CA ASP A 201 -9.26 1.33 -19.92
C ASP A 201 -9.16 2.74 -19.34
N SER A 202 -8.20 2.96 -18.45
CA SER A 202 -7.95 4.25 -17.81
C SER A 202 -6.52 4.73 -18.05
N PRO A 203 -6.22 6.01 -17.81
CA PRO A 203 -4.87 6.54 -17.96
C PRO A 203 -3.82 5.98 -16.98
N VAL A 204 -4.20 5.19 -15.96
CA VAL A 204 -3.27 4.71 -14.92
C VAL A 204 -2.08 3.95 -15.51
N GLY A 205 -2.32 2.92 -16.34
CA GLY A 205 -1.24 2.14 -16.95
C GLY A 205 -0.30 3.02 -17.79
N SER A 206 -0.87 3.91 -18.61
CA SER A 206 -0.10 4.86 -19.43
C SER A 206 0.70 5.89 -18.60
N THR A 207 0.21 6.25 -17.40
CA THR A 207 0.86 7.18 -16.48
C THR A 207 2.11 6.56 -15.86
N ILE A 208 1.99 5.30 -15.45
CA ILE A 208 3.11 4.50 -14.93
C ILE A 208 4.15 4.28 -16.05
N ALA A 209 3.70 3.83 -17.23
CA ALA A 209 4.59 3.59 -18.37
C ALA A 209 5.34 4.85 -18.83
N ALA A 210 4.70 6.02 -18.77
CA ALA A 210 5.35 7.29 -19.08
C ALA A 210 6.50 7.66 -18.11
N THR A 211 6.52 7.07 -16.92
CA THR A 211 7.55 7.36 -15.89
C THR A 211 8.58 6.25 -15.81
N PHE A 212 8.16 4.98 -15.78
CA PHE A 212 9.03 3.82 -15.53
C PHE A 212 9.24 2.92 -16.75
N GLY A 213 8.54 3.18 -17.85
CA GLY A 213 8.48 2.27 -19.01
C GLY A 213 7.50 1.13 -18.83
N GLU A 214 7.29 0.34 -19.89
CA GLU A 214 6.42 -0.84 -19.84
C GLU A 214 7.02 -1.99 -18.99
N ASP A 215 8.33 -1.94 -18.75
CA ASP A 215 9.06 -2.89 -17.92
C ASP A 215 8.97 -2.56 -16.41
N ALA A 216 8.15 -1.57 -16.02
CA ALA A 216 7.87 -1.27 -14.62
C ALA A 216 7.38 -2.53 -13.89
N VAL A 217 7.92 -2.82 -12.71
CA VAL A 217 7.69 -4.10 -12.03
C VAL A 217 6.60 -3.96 -10.98
N LEU A 218 5.60 -4.84 -10.99
CA LEU A 218 4.58 -4.91 -9.95
C LEU A 218 5.26 -5.16 -8.59
N HIS A 219 5.09 -4.22 -7.67
CA HIS A 219 5.72 -4.26 -6.36
C HIS A 219 4.71 -4.52 -5.25
N GLU A 220 3.50 -4.01 -5.38
CA GLU A 220 2.44 -4.20 -4.37
C GLU A 220 1.13 -4.56 -5.05
N LEU A 221 0.34 -5.42 -4.40
CA LEU A 221 -1.00 -5.81 -4.84
C LEU A 221 -1.83 -6.25 -3.64
N SER A 222 -2.51 -5.30 -3.02
CA SER A 222 -3.17 -5.50 -1.73
C SER A 222 -4.43 -4.65 -1.59
N THR A 223 -5.13 -4.79 -0.46
CA THR A 223 -6.21 -3.90 -0.06
C THR A 223 -6.00 -3.45 1.38
N LEU A 224 -5.82 -2.14 1.55
CA LEU A 224 -5.78 -1.52 2.87
C LEU A 224 -7.21 -1.36 3.38
N ILE A 225 -7.54 -2.04 4.48
CA ILE A 225 -8.84 -2.00 5.14
C ILE A 225 -8.67 -1.33 6.50
N SER A 226 -9.38 -0.21 6.68
CA SER A 226 -9.43 0.53 7.94
C SER A 226 -10.86 0.42 8.49
N ASP A 227 -11.05 -0.43 9.51
CA ASP A 227 -12.34 -0.60 10.17
C ASP A 227 -12.61 0.59 11.11
N LYS A 228 -13.86 0.71 11.58
CA LYS A 228 -14.23 1.72 12.57
C LYS A 228 -13.33 1.59 13.81
N GLY A 229 -12.88 2.74 14.32
CA GLY A 229 -11.97 2.79 15.46
C GLY A 229 -10.50 2.58 15.08
N SER A 230 -10.16 2.38 13.81
CA SER A 230 -8.76 2.46 13.38
C SER A 230 -8.19 3.85 13.64
N GLN A 231 -6.99 3.88 14.21
CA GLN A 231 -6.32 5.12 14.61
C GLN A 231 -5.69 5.82 13.42
N ARG A 232 -5.44 7.12 13.55
CA ARG A 232 -4.67 7.91 12.59
C ARG A 232 -3.21 7.45 12.61
N GLN A 233 -2.62 7.24 11.44
CA GLN A 233 -1.19 7.03 11.30
C GLN A 233 -0.43 8.37 11.41
N ASN A 234 0.83 8.28 11.84
CA ASN A 234 1.77 9.38 11.69
C ASN A 234 1.99 9.66 10.21
N VAL A 235 2.34 10.89 9.89
CA VAL A 235 2.83 11.24 8.55
C VAL A 235 4.10 10.44 8.27
N HIS A 236 4.21 9.88 7.07
CA HIS A 236 5.37 9.12 6.60
C HIS A 236 5.44 9.15 5.08
N PRO A 237 6.63 8.95 4.49
CA PRO A 237 6.76 8.40 3.15
C PRO A 237 6.78 6.86 3.21
N ASP A 238 6.35 6.19 2.14
CA ASP A 238 6.48 4.72 2.02
C ASP A 238 7.92 4.33 1.65
N THR A 239 8.60 5.18 0.88
CA THR A 239 9.99 4.99 0.45
C THR A 239 10.85 6.20 0.79
N PRO A 240 12.12 6.02 1.17
CA PRO A 240 13.05 7.14 1.35
C PRO A 240 13.37 7.84 0.03
N TYR A 241 13.87 9.07 0.12
CA TYR A 241 14.58 9.70 -0.99
C TYR A 241 15.95 9.03 -1.20
N LEU A 242 16.21 8.53 -2.42
CA LEU A 242 17.48 7.90 -2.78
C LEU A 242 18.40 8.90 -3.47
N GLU A 243 19.48 9.33 -2.80
CA GLU A 243 20.41 10.33 -3.35
C GLU A 243 21.00 9.93 -4.72
N HIS A 244 21.27 8.64 -4.91
CA HIS A 244 21.81 8.08 -6.15
C HIS A 244 20.73 7.82 -7.22
N HIS A 245 19.45 8.08 -6.91
CA HIS A 245 18.32 7.93 -7.82
C HIS A 245 17.24 8.98 -7.50
N PRO A 246 17.44 10.25 -7.91
CA PRO A 246 16.55 11.36 -7.56
C PRO A 246 15.17 11.28 -8.24
N ASP A 247 15.06 10.49 -9.30
CA ASP A 247 13.79 10.21 -9.99
C ASP A 247 12.87 9.33 -9.13
N PRO A 248 11.54 9.35 -9.38
CA PRO A 248 10.60 8.47 -8.69
C PRO A 248 11.01 7.01 -8.75
N VAL A 249 10.77 6.28 -7.65
CA VAL A 249 11.18 4.87 -7.51
C VAL A 249 9.99 3.91 -7.53
N LEU A 250 8.83 4.38 -7.11
CA LEU A 250 7.60 3.60 -6.97
C LEU A 250 6.40 4.54 -7.03
N TYR A 251 5.41 4.18 -7.84
CA TYR A 251 4.11 4.83 -7.86
C TYR A 251 3.04 3.88 -7.34
N THR A 252 2.26 4.38 -6.38
CA THR A 252 1.19 3.65 -5.71
C THR A 252 -0.17 4.18 -6.17
N CYS A 253 -1.09 3.27 -6.52
CA CYS A 253 -2.43 3.60 -6.99
C CYS A 253 -3.48 3.21 -5.96
N PHE A 254 -4.00 4.15 -5.18
CA PHE A 254 -5.06 3.93 -4.20
C PHE A 254 -6.44 4.11 -4.84
N ILE A 255 -7.19 3.02 -4.92
CA ILE A 255 -8.50 2.96 -5.59
C ILE A 255 -9.60 2.73 -4.55
N ALA A 256 -10.53 3.67 -4.48
CA ALA A 256 -11.63 3.61 -3.53
C ALA A 256 -12.69 2.56 -3.95
N LEU A 257 -12.95 1.57 -3.10
CA LEU A 257 -13.98 0.53 -3.35
C LEU A 257 -15.39 0.93 -2.90
N GLN A 258 -15.49 2.06 -2.21
CA GLN A 258 -16.69 2.76 -1.77
C GLN A 258 -16.41 4.27 -1.80
N ASP A 259 -17.44 5.10 -1.67
CA ASP A 259 -17.20 6.52 -1.43
C ASP A 259 -16.47 6.68 -0.08
N VAL A 260 -15.39 7.44 -0.07
CA VAL A 260 -14.61 7.72 1.14
C VAL A 260 -15.08 9.05 1.69
N GLU A 261 -15.85 8.99 2.77
CA GLU A 261 -16.29 10.16 3.50
C GLU A 261 -15.22 10.61 4.50
N LEU A 262 -15.34 11.85 5.00
CA LEU A 262 -14.36 12.44 5.91
C LEU A 262 -14.19 11.64 7.21
N ASP A 263 -15.28 11.10 7.76
CA ASP A 263 -15.27 10.31 8.99
C ASP A 263 -14.76 8.88 8.79
N MET A 264 -14.66 8.39 7.54
CA MET A 264 -14.13 7.06 7.22
C MET A 264 -12.60 6.99 7.27
N GLY A 265 -11.94 8.09 7.58
CA GLY A 265 -10.50 8.17 7.66
C GLY A 265 -9.82 8.28 6.29
N PRO A 266 -10.11 9.30 5.45
CA PRO A 266 -9.43 9.48 4.17
C PRO A 266 -7.91 9.61 4.34
N THR A 267 -7.15 9.22 3.30
CA THR A 267 -5.71 9.47 3.29
C THR A 267 -5.45 10.97 3.12
N THR A 268 -4.52 11.51 3.90
CA THR A 268 -4.01 12.88 3.73
C THR A 268 -2.68 12.80 3.01
N TRP A 269 -2.48 13.59 1.95
CA TRP A 269 -1.19 13.75 1.28
C TRP A 269 -0.70 15.18 1.43
N TYR A 270 0.62 15.35 1.34
CA TYR A 270 1.28 16.65 1.30
C TYR A 270 1.95 16.84 -0.06
N PRO A 271 1.28 17.51 -1.02
CA PRO A 271 1.85 17.72 -2.34
C PRO A 271 3.22 18.39 -2.28
N ASN A 272 4.08 18.06 -3.24
CA ASN A 272 5.47 18.56 -3.38
C ASN A 272 6.44 18.12 -2.27
N THR A 273 6.11 17.11 -1.46
CA THR A 273 6.99 16.59 -0.39
C THR A 273 7.78 15.34 -0.78
N HIS A 274 7.66 14.87 -2.02
CA HIS A 274 8.47 13.79 -2.58
C HIS A 274 9.91 14.22 -2.93
N THR A 275 10.30 15.45 -2.62
CA THR A 275 11.60 16.04 -2.93
C THR A 275 12.65 15.74 -1.87
N LYS A 276 13.92 15.97 -2.22
CA LYS A 276 15.05 15.79 -1.32
C LYS A 276 14.93 16.69 -0.08
N GLU A 277 14.62 17.95 -0.30
CA GLU A 277 14.60 19.00 0.73
C GLU A 277 13.55 18.67 1.79
N ALA A 278 12.35 18.25 1.37
CA ALA A 278 11.31 17.82 2.28
C ALA A 278 11.73 16.59 3.09
N HIS A 279 12.37 15.60 2.45
CA HIS A 279 12.87 14.40 3.14
C HIS A 279 13.98 14.69 4.15
N GLU A 280 14.89 15.61 3.83
CA GLU A 280 15.97 16.02 4.75
C GLU A 280 15.39 16.67 6.01
N VAL A 281 14.46 17.62 5.86
CA VAL A 281 13.77 18.26 6.99
C VAL A 281 12.96 17.23 7.78
N PHE A 282 12.20 16.38 7.08
CA PHE A 282 11.36 15.38 7.72
C PHE A 282 12.18 14.35 8.53
N LYS A 283 13.31 13.89 7.99
CA LYS A 283 14.21 12.92 8.63
C LYS A 283 14.97 13.52 9.81
N ALA A 284 15.30 14.81 9.78
CA ALA A 284 15.94 15.49 10.91
C ALA A 284 15.06 15.49 12.17
N GLY A 285 13.73 15.45 12.00
CA GLY A 285 12.76 15.38 13.08
C GLY A 285 12.66 16.69 13.89
N GLY A 286 12.04 16.61 15.07
CA GLY A 286 11.88 17.75 15.98
C GLY A 286 11.04 18.90 15.39
N GLU A 287 11.35 20.13 15.81
CA GLU A 287 10.62 21.34 15.42
C GLU A 287 10.59 21.55 13.91
N GLY A 288 11.68 21.25 13.19
CA GLY A 288 11.72 21.39 11.72
C GLY A 288 10.72 20.47 11.00
N LYS A 289 10.51 19.24 11.50
CA LYS A 289 9.46 18.36 10.99
C LYS A 289 8.07 18.94 11.30
N ASP A 290 7.86 19.44 12.51
CA ASP A 290 6.58 19.99 12.93
C ASP A 290 6.21 21.25 12.11
N ASP A 291 7.18 22.12 11.87
CA ASP A 291 7.06 23.30 11.02
C ASP A 291 6.76 22.92 9.57
N LEU A 292 7.44 21.90 9.03
CA LEU A 292 7.15 21.37 7.69
C LEU A 292 5.69 20.92 7.59
N LEU A 293 5.20 20.14 8.57
CA LEU A 293 3.84 19.61 8.55
C LEU A 293 2.77 20.69 8.78
N ALA A 294 3.04 21.68 9.62
CA ALA A 294 2.12 22.79 9.90
C ALA A 294 1.97 23.75 8.71
N ASN A 295 3.06 24.00 7.97
CA ASN A 295 3.09 25.01 6.93
C ASN A 295 2.91 24.46 5.50
N THR A 296 3.00 23.15 5.31
CA THR A 296 2.77 22.52 3.99
C THR A 296 1.28 22.29 3.77
N PRO A 297 0.66 22.82 2.70
CA PRO A 297 -0.73 22.53 2.37
C PRO A 297 -0.96 21.03 2.22
N ALA A 298 -2.02 20.53 2.85
CA ALA A 298 -2.40 19.13 2.78
C ALA A 298 -3.68 18.94 1.96
N VAL A 299 -3.83 17.76 1.37
CA VAL A 299 -5.01 17.38 0.58
C VAL A 299 -5.61 16.06 1.06
N LEU A 300 -6.94 16.00 1.17
CA LEU A 300 -7.69 14.82 1.62
C LEU A 300 -8.21 13.99 0.46
N GLY A 301 -8.03 12.68 0.56
CA GLY A 301 -8.57 11.67 -0.33
C GLY A 301 -10.01 11.28 -0.04
N THR A 302 -10.96 12.22 -0.05
CA THR A 302 -12.40 11.93 -0.05
C THR A 302 -12.85 11.41 -1.42
N LEU A 303 -12.27 10.29 -1.84
CA LEU A 303 -12.41 9.73 -3.16
C LEU A 303 -13.81 9.13 -3.37
N LYS A 304 -14.42 9.42 -4.51
CA LYS A 304 -15.62 8.69 -4.95
C LYS A 304 -15.26 7.27 -5.38
N LYS A 305 -16.16 6.33 -5.15
CA LYS A 305 -16.02 4.92 -5.52
C LYS A 305 -15.55 4.76 -6.96
N GLY A 306 -14.50 3.96 -7.16
CA GLY A 306 -13.87 3.71 -8.44
C GLY A 306 -12.92 4.82 -8.90
N SER A 307 -12.70 5.86 -8.10
CA SER A 307 -11.67 6.87 -8.33
C SER A 307 -10.35 6.42 -7.72
N CYS A 308 -9.25 6.93 -8.27
CA CYS A 308 -7.89 6.60 -7.89
C CYS A 308 -7.12 7.85 -7.49
N ALA A 309 -6.35 7.75 -6.42
CA ALA A 309 -5.20 8.63 -6.18
C ALA A 309 -3.93 7.87 -6.58
N ILE A 310 -3.17 8.40 -7.53
CA ILE A 310 -1.81 7.92 -7.81
C ILE A 310 -0.87 8.85 -7.07
N PHE A 311 0.14 8.31 -6.39
CA PHE A 311 1.15 9.12 -5.72
C PHE A 311 2.55 8.51 -5.86
N ASP A 312 3.56 9.39 -5.82
CA ASP A 312 4.95 9.03 -5.60
C ASP A 312 5.10 8.51 -4.17
N SER A 313 5.64 7.31 -3.98
CA SER A 313 5.80 6.68 -2.68
C SER A 313 6.66 7.49 -1.70
N ARG A 314 7.40 8.48 -2.18
CA ARG A 314 8.16 9.44 -1.36
C ARG A 314 7.30 10.59 -0.85
N CYS A 315 6.12 10.82 -1.41
CA CYS A 315 5.20 11.86 -0.95
C CYS A 315 4.80 11.57 0.50
N LEU A 316 4.98 12.56 1.38
CA LEU A 316 4.52 12.45 2.76
C LEU A 316 3.00 12.33 2.77
N HIS A 317 2.51 11.37 3.55
CA HIS A 317 1.09 11.10 3.68
C HIS A 317 0.77 10.33 4.97
N CYS A 318 -0.52 10.15 5.26
CA CYS A 318 -0.99 9.30 6.34
C CYS A 318 -2.46 8.89 6.14
N GLY A 319 -2.83 7.68 6.56
CA GLY A 319 -4.23 7.34 6.78
C GLY A 319 -4.78 8.01 8.04
N THR A 320 -5.84 8.80 7.94
CA THR A 320 -6.52 9.37 9.12
C THR A 320 -7.35 8.30 9.85
N SER A 321 -7.85 8.63 11.04
CA SER A 321 -8.66 7.70 11.85
C SER A 321 -10.03 7.46 11.22
N ASN A 322 -10.51 6.21 11.21
CA ASN A 322 -11.89 5.91 10.85
C ASN A 322 -12.78 6.08 12.09
N GLN A 323 -13.51 7.19 12.14
CA GLN A 323 -14.46 7.55 13.21
C GLN A 323 -15.91 7.45 12.72
N SER A 324 -16.15 6.67 11.66
CA SER A 324 -17.46 6.60 11.04
C SER A 324 -18.56 6.29 12.05
N ALA A 325 -19.66 7.04 11.97
CA ALA A 325 -20.77 6.90 12.91
C ALA A 325 -21.38 5.48 12.84
N LYS A 326 -21.51 4.97 11.61
CA LYS A 326 -21.93 3.60 11.30
C LYS A 326 -20.71 2.68 11.36
N ASP A 327 -20.92 1.39 11.63
CA ASP A 327 -19.85 0.39 11.58
C ASP A 327 -19.42 0.15 10.12
N MET A 328 -18.62 1.05 9.57
CA MET A 328 -18.26 1.10 8.16
C MET A 328 -16.75 1.08 7.98
N SER A 329 -16.24 0.00 7.37
CA SER A 329 -14.84 -0.09 6.96
C SER A 329 -14.57 0.68 5.68
N ARG A 330 -13.43 1.36 5.64
CA ARG A 330 -12.84 1.94 4.43
C ARG A 330 -11.89 0.92 3.80
N ALA A 331 -12.22 0.45 2.60
CA ALA A 331 -11.35 -0.40 1.80
C ALA A 331 -10.76 0.38 0.61
N LEU A 332 -9.43 0.40 0.50
CA LEU A 332 -8.69 0.93 -0.63
C LEU A 332 -7.95 -0.23 -1.31
N PHE A 333 -8.42 -0.62 -2.50
CA PHE A 333 -7.65 -1.53 -3.35
C PHE A 333 -6.43 -0.76 -3.86
N TYR A 334 -5.26 -1.37 -3.81
CA TYR A 334 -4.09 -0.74 -4.39
C TYR A 334 -3.12 -1.72 -5.04
N PHE A 335 -2.38 -1.15 -5.98
CA PHE A 335 -1.22 -1.77 -6.57
C PHE A 335 -0.17 -0.70 -6.85
N SER A 336 1.07 -1.13 -6.92
CA SER A 336 2.20 -0.22 -7.12
C SER A 336 3.18 -0.80 -8.12
N PHE A 337 3.78 0.06 -8.93
CA PHE A 337 4.80 -0.32 -9.90
C PHE A 337 6.10 0.41 -9.61
N LYS A 338 7.18 -0.36 -9.44
CA LYS A 338 8.52 0.17 -9.18
C LYS A 338 9.29 0.40 -10.47
N CYS A 339 10.18 1.37 -10.43
CA CYS A 339 11.19 1.58 -11.45
C CYS A 339 12.06 0.32 -11.59
N PRO A 340 12.22 -0.26 -12.80
CA PRO A 340 12.99 -1.49 -12.99
C PRO A 340 14.49 -1.29 -12.72
N LYS A 341 14.97 -0.05 -12.72
CA LYS A 341 16.35 0.32 -12.43
C LYS A 341 16.66 0.35 -10.92
N VAL A 342 15.63 0.26 -10.07
CA VAL A 342 15.77 0.28 -8.62
C VAL A 342 15.60 -1.13 -8.07
N GLY A 343 16.63 -1.62 -7.37
CA GLY A 343 16.60 -2.93 -6.72
C GLY A 343 15.59 -2.95 -5.57
N ASN A 344 15.99 -2.35 -4.44
CA ASN A 344 15.17 -2.18 -3.25
C ASN A 344 14.72 -0.70 -3.14
N PRO A 345 13.41 -0.40 -3.22
CA PRO A 345 12.91 0.97 -3.06
C PRO A 345 12.95 1.48 -1.61
N GLY A 346 13.29 0.63 -0.64
CA GLY A 346 13.48 0.98 0.78
C GLY A 346 12.44 0.36 1.71
N ASN A 347 11.38 -0.22 1.17
CA ASN A 347 10.35 -0.95 1.89
C ASN A 347 10.15 -2.37 1.33
N PRO A 348 9.77 -3.35 2.17
CA PRO A 348 9.31 -4.64 1.68
C PRO A 348 8.03 -4.50 0.84
N ALA A 349 7.91 -5.36 -0.15
CA ALA A 349 6.76 -5.43 -1.04
C ALA A 349 5.50 -5.91 -0.30
N SER A 350 4.41 -5.15 -0.37
CA SER A 350 3.08 -5.55 0.09
C SER A 350 2.39 -6.42 -0.98
N ILE A 351 2.90 -7.63 -1.16
CA ILE A 351 2.46 -8.56 -2.21
C ILE A 351 2.68 -10.00 -1.74
N ARG A 352 1.85 -10.94 -2.22
CA ARG A 352 2.11 -12.36 -1.96
C ARG A 352 3.46 -12.78 -2.55
N ARG A 353 4.21 -13.57 -1.79
CA ARG A 353 5.60 -13.95 -2.09
C ARG A 353 5.75 -14.52 -3.49
N GLU A 354 4.80 -15.33 -3.90
CA GLU A 354 4.75 -15.94 -5.22
C GLU A 354 4.67 -14.96 -6.40
N ILE A 355 3.87 -13.91 -6.26
CA ILE A 355 3.67 -12.90 -7.29
C ILE A 355 4.89 -11.97 -7.28
N GLY A 356 5.36 -11.61 -6.08
CA GLY A 356 6.60 -10.86 -5.90
C GLY A 356 7.78 -11.57 -6.58
N GLY A 357 7.97 -12.86 -6.34
CA GLY A 357 9.05 -13.64 -6.95
C GLY A 357 8.96 -13.77 -8.49
N ALA A 358 7.78 -13.58 -9.07
CA ALA A 358 7.59 -13.63 -10.52
C ALA A 358 8.05 -12.35 -11.24
N MET A 359 8.27 -11.24 -10.52
CA MET A 359 8.76 -9.95 -11.06
C MET A 359 7.96 -9.47 -12.29
N LEU A 360 6.62 -9.58 -12.20
CA LEU A 360 5.72 -9.24 -13.31
C LEU A 360 5.88 -7.79 -13.74
N SER A 361 6.14 -7.55 -15.03
CA SER A 361 6.14 -6.19 -15.57
C SER A 361 4.73 -5.68 -15.85
N LEU A 362 4.59 -4.36 -16.01
CA LEU A 362 3.35 -3.72 -16.46
C LEU A 362 2.91 -4.28 -17.82
N LYS A 363 3.87 -4.51 -18.72
CA LYS A 363 3.64 -5.14 -20.02
C LYS A 363 3.09 -6.56 -19.89
N ASP A 364 3.69 -7.37 -19.03
CA ASP A 364 3.26 -8.76 -18.81
C ASP A 364 1.81 -8.82 -18.34
N ILE A 365 1.48 -8.00 -17.33
CA ILE A 365 0.13 -7.91 -16.79
C ILE A 365 -0.84 -7.43 -17.86
N ALA A 366 -0.51 -6.35 -18.58
CA ALA A 366 -1.37 -5.81 -19.63
C ALA A 366 -1.63 -6.83 -20.76
N ASN A 367 -0.62 -7.56 -21.21
CA ASN A 367 -0.76 -8.59 -22.23
C ASN A 367 -1.71 -9.71 -21.78
N ASP A 368 -1.59 -10.17 -20.53
CA ASP A 368 -2.49 -11.19 -19.97
C ASP A 368 -3.92 -10.67 -19.88
N LEU A 369 -4.11 -9.44 -19.40
CA LEU A 369 -5.43 -8.81 -19.33
C LEU A 369 -6.07 -8.65 -20.73
N GLU A 370 -5.29 -8.32 -21.75
CA GLU A 370 -5.74 -8.31 -23.15
C GLU A 370 -6.07 -9.71 -23.67
N SER A 371 -5.27 -10.71 -23.34
CA SER A 371 -5.51 -12.12 -23.68
C SER A 371 -6.87 -12.59 -23.13
N ARG A 372 -7.17 -12.24 -21.87
CA ARG A 372 -8.46 -12.55 -21.26
C ARG A 372 -9.63 -11.88 -21.97
N ARG A 373 -9.49 -10.62 -22.39
CA ARG A 373 -10.53 -9.93 -23.20
C ARG A 373 -10.82 -10.64 -24.51
N LYS A 374 -9.80 -11.24 -25.11
CA LYS A 374 -9.89 -12.07 -26.32
C LYS A 374 -10.40 -13.49 -26.04
N LYS A 375 -10.75 -13.81 -24.78
CA LYS A 375 -11.18 -15.13 -24.31
C LYS A 375 -10.12 -16.21 -24.44
N ASN A 376 -8.84 -15.83 -24.43
CA ASN A 376 -7.70 -16.73 -24.56
C ASN A 376 -7.10 -17.15 -23.19
N GLY A 377 -7.80 -16.87 -22.08
CA GLY A 377 -7.28 -17.09 -20.72
C GLY A 377 -6.21 -16.07 -20.31
N LEU A 378 -5.51 -16.36 -19.21
CA LEU A 378 -4.45 -15.53 -18.62
C LEU A 378 -3.14 -16.33 -18.64
N PRO A 379 -2.45 -16.48 -19.78
CA PRO A 379 -1.42 -17.50 -19.94
C PRO A 379 -0.28 -17.40 -18.91
N LEU A 380 0.15 -16.19 -18.55
CA LEU A 380 1.20 -16.00 -17.56
C LEU A 380 0.67 -16.13 -16.13
N LEU A 381 -0.45 -15.49 -15.79
CA LEU A 381 -1.01 -15.54 -14.45
C LEU A 381 -1.52 -16.94 -14.10
N ASP A 382 -2.10 -17.66 -15.05
CA ASP A 382 -2.52 -19.06 -14.87
C ASP A 382 -1.29 -19.97 -14.63
N GLN A 383 -0.14 -19.67 -15.27
CA GLN A 383 1.11 -20.39 -15.02
C GLN A 383 1.63 -20.12 -13.61
N ILE A 384 1.58 -18.87 -13.15
CA ILE A 384 1.96 -18.50 -11.78
C ILE A 384 1.04 -19.23 -10.79
N GLY A 385 -0.28 -19.18 -11.01
CA GLY A 385 -1.27 -19.87 -10.18
C GLY A 385 -1.04 -21.37 -10.05
N LYS A 386 -0.59 -22.04 -11.12
CA LYS A 386 -0.26 -23.48 -11.10
C LYS A 386 0.96 -23.82 -10.25
N ARG A 387 1.92 -22.89 -10.09
CA ARG A 387 3.10 -23.10 -9.24
C ARG A 387 2.78 -22.94 -7.74
N LEU A 388 1.54 -22.61 -7.39
CA LEU A 388 1.07 -22.34 -6.03
C LEU A 388 0.23 -23.46 -5.41
N LYS A 389 -0.04 -24.49 -6.20
CA LYS A 389 -0.60 -25.76 -5.72
C LYS A 389 0.54 -26.73 -5.56
#